data_AF-B9FGT3-F1
#
_entry.id   AF-B9FGT3-F1
#
_cell.length_a   1.000
_cell.length_b   1.000
_cell.length_c   1.000
_cell.angle_alpha   90.00
_cell.angle_beta   90.00
_cell.angle_gamma   90.00
#
_symmetry.space_group_name_H-M   'P 1'
#
loop_
_entity.id
_entity.type
_entity.pdbx_description
1 polymer ?
#
loop_
_entity_poly.entity_id
_entity_poly.type
_entity_poly.pdbx_seq_one_letter_code
_entity_poly.pdbx_strand_id
1 'polypeptide(L)'
;MDAGDQSPKEVYSVWALPPEPVRARLRGVMAGLRAAHGGPAFEPHATVVGAIRFRRSAAVVEASDHCCGHFGYERSTPYMPHVSLLYGDLTDEEKEVARKKVEEIDKEICGLQFEISELALYRTDTEDKSLESWELVEICHLERK
;
A
#
# COMPACT_ATOMS: atom_id res chain seq x y z
N MET A 1 -12.01 -15.02 -35.71
CA MET A 1 -12.61 -15.12 -34.37
C MET A 1 -11.44 -15.25 -33.42
N ASP A 2 -11.09 -14.17 -32.76
CA ASP A 2 -9.99 -14.17 -31.80
C ASP A 2 -10.47 -14.92 -30.54
N ALA A 3 -9.74 -15.93 -30.12
CA ALA A 3 -10.07 -16.70 -28.93
C ALA A 3 -9.82 -15.78 -27.73
N GLY A 4 -10.86 -15.07 -27.31
CA GLY A 4 -10.78 -14.08 -26.24
C GLY A 4 -10.09 -14.66 -25.02
N ASP A 5 -9.00 -14.01 -24.62
CA ASP A 5 -8.19 -14.37 -23.45
C ASP A 5 -9.08 -14.63 -22.21
N GLN A 6 -9.00 -15.86 -21.70
CA GLN A 6 -9.73 -16.38 -20.54
C GLN A 6 -8.91 -16.25 -19.24
N SER A 7 -7.79 -15.50 -19.25
CA SER A 7 -6.96 -15.33 -18.08
C SER A 7 -7.76 -14.72 -16.90
N PRO A 8 -7.51 -15.18 -15.66
CA PRO A 8 -8.19 -14.66 -14.48
C PRO A 8 -7.90 -13.15 -14.34
N LYS A 9 -8.93 -12.39 -13.97
CA LYS A 9 -8.76 -10.96 -13.66
C LYS A 9 -7.95 -10.85 -12.36
N GLU A 10 -6.76 -10.29 -12.46
CA GLU A 10 -5.90 -10.01 -11.31
C GLU A 10 -6.17 -8.59 -10.81
N VAL A 11 -5.99 -8.39 -9.51
CA VAL A 11 -6.19 -7.11 -8.84
C VAL A 11 -4.83 -6.51 -8.51
N TYR A 12 -4.64 -5.25 -8.86
CA TYR A 12 -3.39 -4.51 -8.67
C TYR A 12 -3.61 -3.25 -7.85
N SER A 13 -2.56 -2.81 -7.15
CA SER A 13 -2.53 -1.55 -6.42
C SER A 13 -1.19 -0.84 -6.67
N VAL A 14 -1.21 0.49 -6.69
CA VAL A 14 -0.02 1.35 -6.78
C VAL A 14 0.23 1.99 -5.43
N TRP A 15 1.43 1.77 -4.91
CA TRP A 15 1.86 2.16 -3.58
C TRP A 15 2.98 3.18 -3.65
N ALA A 16 2.83 4.29 -2.94
CA ALA A 16 3.93 5.19 -2.65
C ALA A 16 4.75 4.64 -1.48
N LEU A 17 6.05 4.42 -1.71
CA LEU A 17 6.94 3.89 -0.69
C LEU A 17 7.66 5.04 0.03
N PRO A 18 7.60 5.09 1.37
CA PRO A 18 8.45 5.99 2.15
C PRO A 18 9.93 5.71 1.84
N PRO A 19 10.79 6.73 1.79
CA PRO A 19 12.22 6.55 1.55
C PRO A 19 12.90 5.95 2.78
N GLU A 20 14.11 5.40 2.62
CA GLU A 20 14.96 5.17 3.78
C GLU A 20 15.53 6.50 4.31
N PRO A 21 15.74 6.68 5.63
CA PRO A 21 15.54 5.69 6.71
C PRO A 21 14.11 5.65 7.28
N VAL A 22 13.17 6.44 6.72
CA VAL A 22 11.79 6.54 7.22
C VAL A 22 11.07 5.21 7.13
N ARG A 23 11.27 4.46 6.05
CA ARG A 23 10.70 3.13 5.87
C ARG A 23 11.18 2.13 6.94
N ALA A 24 12.48 2.08 7.24
CA ALA A 24 12.99 1.27 8.35
C ALA A 24 12.37 1.66 9.71
N ARG A 25 12.22 2.96 9.97
CA ARG A 25 11.58 3.49 11.18
C ARG A 25 10.11 3.03 11.29
N LEU A 26 9.34 3.15 10.21
CA LEU A 26 7.97 2.66 10.12
C LEU A 26 7.89 1.14 10.33
N ARG A 27 8.79 0.35 9.72
CA ARG A 27 8.86 -1.11 9.95
C ARG A 27 9.06 -1.43 11.43
N GLY A 28 9.87 -0.66 12.16
CA GLY A 28 10.07 -0.80 13.60
C GLY A 28 8.77 -0.62 14.40
N VAL A 29 8.02 0.45 14.11
CA VAL A 29 6.71 0.69 14.75
C VAL A 29 5.72 -0.41 14.41
N MET A 30 5.61 -0.78 13.14
CA MET A 30 4.71 -1.85 12.69
C MET A 30 5.04 -3.19 13.35
N ALA A 31 6.33 -3.52 13.50
CA ALA A 31 6.76 -4.74 14.20
C ALA A 31 6.37 -4.71 15.69
N GLY A 32 6.55 -3.58 16.36
CA GLY A 32 6.14 -3.42 17.77
C GLY A 32 4.62 -3.55 17.96
N LEU A 33 3.83 -2.98 17.05
CA LEU A 33 2.37 -3.13 17.07
C LEU A 33 1.94 -4.58 16.86
N ARG A 34 2.50 -5.26 15.85
CA ARG A 34 2.19 -6.67 15.60
C ARG A 34 2.57 -7.58 16.75
N ALA A 35 3.69 -7.32 17.42
CA ALA A 35 4.09 -8.08 18.60
C ALA A 35 3.08 -7.95 19.76
N ALA A 36 2.41 -6.80 19.87
CA ALA A 36 1.42 -6.53 20.91
C ALA A 36 -0.01 -6.98 20.53
N HIS A 37 -0.38 -6.91 19.25
CA HIS A 37 -1.78 -7.05 18.79
C HIS A 37 -1.99 -8.13 17.73
N GLY A 38 -0.94 -8.80 17.26
CA GLY A 38 -1.01 -9.75 16.15
C GLY A 38 -1.12 -9.07 14.77
N GLY A 39 -1.61 -9.79 13.78
CA GLY A 39 -1.79 -9.30 12.41
C GLY A 39 -0.63 -9.59 11.45
N PRO A 40 -0.87 -9.52 10.12
CA PRO A 40 0.12 -9.86 9.11
C PRO A 40 1.19 -8.78 8.98
N ALA A 41 2.40 -9.19 8.57
CA ALA A 41 3.45 -8.25 8.20
C ALA A 41 3.23 -7.76 6.75
N PHE A 42 3.50 -6.48 6.52
CA PHE A 42 3.44 -5.87 5.19
C PHE A 42 4.42 -4.70 5.11
N GLU A 43 4.75 -4.29 3.89
CA GLU A 43 5.66 -3.17 3.65
C GLU A 43 4.99 -1.83 3.95
N PRO A 44 5.66 -0.86 4.61
CA PRO A 44 5.09 0.46 4.82
C PRO A 44 4.83 1.14 3.47
N HIS A 45 3.57 1.53 3.22
CA HIS A 45 3.16 2.18 1.98
C HIS A 45 1.99 3.13 2.21
N ALA A 46 1.85 4.12 1.32
CA ALA A 46 0.60 4.84 1.14
C ALA A 46 -0.02 4.43 -0.20
N THR A 47 -1.24 3.89 -0.17
CA THR A 47 -1.93 3.50 -1.41
C THR A 47 -2.31 4.75 -2.20
N VAL A 48 -1.79 4.87 -3.43
CA VAL A 48 -2.08 5.97 -4.35
C VAL A 48 -3.27 5.60 -5.23
N VAL A 49 -3.26 4.37 -5.76
CA VAL A 49 -4.37 3.77 -6.50
C VAL A 49 -4.61 2.36 -5.99
N GLY A 50 -5.84 2.04 -5.60
CA GLY A 50 -6.18 0.72 -5.04
C GLY A 50 -7.06 -0.10 -5.98
N ALA A 51 -6.95 -1.42 -5.85
CA ALA A 51 -7.91 -2.40 -6.36
C ALA A 51 -8.27 -2.26 -7.86
N ILE A 52 -7.27 -2.03 -8.71
CA ILE A 52 -7.45 -1.95 -10.16
C ILE A 52 -7.54 -3.37 -10.72
N ARG A 53 -8.68 -3.71 -11.31
CA ARG A 53 -8.89 -5.01 -11.97
C ARG A 53 -8.36 -4.95 -13.39
N PHE A 54 -7.35 -5.76 -13.69
CA PHE A 54 -6.80 -5.86 -15.03
C PHE A 54 -6.94 -7.27 -15.61
N ARG A 55 -7.17 -7.35 -16.92
CA ARG A 55 -6.82 -8.54 -17.71
C ARG A 55 -5.37 -8.35 -18.15
N ARG A 56 -4.57 -9.42 -18.20
CA ARG A 56 -3.18 -9.31 -18.66
C ARG A 56 -3.16 -8.81 -20.11
N SER A 57 -2.67 -7.59 -20.37
CA SER A 57 -2.48 -7.06 -21.73
C SER A 57 -1.46 -5.91 -21.76
N ALA A 58 -0.86 -5.66 -22.93
CA ALA A 58 0.20 -4.66 -23.14
C ALA A 58 -0.25 -3.19 -22.94
N ALA A 59 -1.55 -2.91 -22.87
CA ALA A 59 -2.09 -1.55 -22.63
C ALA A 59 -2.52 -1.32 -21.17
N VAL A 60 -2.66 -2.40 -20.39
CA VAL A 60 -2.71 -2.34 -18.92
C VAL A 60 -1.36 -1.92 -18.39
N VAL A 61 -0.31 -2.45 -19.00
CA VAL A 61 1.06 -1.95 -18.95
C VAL A 61 1.05 -0.45 -19.32
N GLU A 62 0.50 -0.02 -20.47
CA GLU A 62 0.59 1.38 -20.94
C GLU A 62 -0.21 2.48 -20.18
N ALA A 63 -1.17 2.15 -19.31
CA ALA A 63 -1.90 3.10 -18.43
C ALA A 63 -1.63 2.87 -16.93
N SER A 64 -1.12 1.68 -16.57
CA SER A 64 0.04 1.54 -15.69
C SER A 64 1.32 2.22 -16.27
N ASP A 65 1.23 2.87 -17.44
CA ASP A 65 2.24 3.79 -18.00
C ASP A 65 1.69 5.20 -18.34
N HIS A 66 0.38 5.52 -18.17
CA HIS A 66 -0.25 6.85 -18.37
C HIS A 66 -1.26 7.34 -17.29
N CYS A 67 -1.53 6.62 -16.20
CA CYS A 67 -2.04 7.23 -14.95
C CYS A 67 -1.37 6.68 -13.68
N CYS A 68 -0.06 6.53 -13.61
CA CYS A 68 1.03 6.54 -14.61
C CYS A 68 1.18 7.71 -15.61
N GLY A 69 0.42 8.80 -15.51
CA GLY A 69 0.44 9.88 -16.51
C GLY A 69 -0.48 11.08 -16.26
N HIS A 70 -1.58 11.02 -15.46
CA HIS A 70 -2.01 12.17 -14.59
C HIS A 70 -3.17 12.04 -13.53
N PHE A 71 -3.77 10.87 -13.25
CA PHE A 71 -4.82 10.55 -12.23
C PHE A 71 -6.29 11.02 -12.43
N GLY A 72 -6.88 10.82 -13.61
CA GLY A 72 -8.35 10.89 -13.81
C GLY A 72 -9.12 9.64 -13.34
N TYR A 73 -8.90 9.19 -12.10
CA TYR A 73 -9.52 7.98 -11.53
C TYR A 73 -10.72 8.35 -10.63
N GLU A 74 -11.95 7.93 -10.98
CA GLU A 74 -13.14 8.14 -10.16
C GLU A 74 -13.14 7.18 -8.95
N ARG A 75 -12.62 7.66 -7.83
CA ARG A 75 -12.74 6.97 -6.55
C ARG A 75 -14.18 7.05 -6.06
N SER A 76 -14.73 5.94 -5.59
CA SER A 76 -16.04 5.93 -4.90
C SER A 76 -16.02 6.66 -3.55
N THR A 77 -14.83 6.92 -3.00
CA THR A 77 -14.61 7.62 -1.73
C THR A 77 -13.48 8.63 -1.84
N PRO A 78 -13.57 9.78 -1.13
CA PRO A 78 -12.49 10.76 -1.08
C PRO A 78 -11.15 10.13 -0.68
N TYR A 79 -10.06 10.61 -1.27
CA TYR A 79 -8.74 10.13 -0.89
C TYR A 79 -8.37 10.63 0.51
N MET A 80 -8.08 9.68 1.40
CA MET A 80 -7.43 9.93 2.68
C MET A 80 -6.01 9.37 2.59
N PRO A 81 -4.97 10.19 2.37
CA PRO A 81 -3.60 9.70 2.35
C PRO A 81 -3.21 9.22 3.76
N HIS A 82 -2.84 7.95 3.86
CA HIS A 82 -2.40 7.34 5.12
C HIS A 82 -1.39 6.22 4.83
N VAL A 83 -0.54 5.96 5.83
CA VAL A 83 0.29 4.76 5.90
C VAL A 83 -0.32 3.84 6.95
N SER A 84 -0.79 2.66 6.53
CA SER A 84 -1.30 1.67 7.46
C SER A 84 -0.17 1.14 8.35
N LEU A 85 -0.39 1.11 9.67
CA LEU A 85 0.61 0.60 10.62
C LEU A 85 0.29 -0.82 11.13
N LEU A 86 -0.99 -1.21 11.08
CA LEU A 86 -1.48 -2.50 11.55
C LEU A 86 -2.74 -2.88 10.79
N TYR A 87 -2.86 -4.14 10.39
CA TYR A 87 -4.12 -4.75 9.96
C TYR A 87 -4.56 -5.77 11.00
N GLY A 88 -5.81 -5.67 11.43
CA GLY A 88 -6.41 -6.58 12.39
C GLY A 88 -7.82 -6.14 12.74
N ASP A 89 -8.62 -7.09 13.23
CA ASP A 89 -9.97 -6.84 13.71
C ASP A 89 -9.90 -6.43 15.20
N LEU A 90 -9.60 -5.15 15.47
CA LEU A 90 -9.47 -4.59 16.82
C LEU A 90 -10.79 -3.95 17.29
N THR A 91 -11.13 -4.12 18.57
CA THR A 91 -12.16 -3.29 19.23
C THR A 91 -11.72 -1.84 19.35
N ASP A 92 -12.63 -0.91 19.67
CA ASP A 92 -12.27 0.50 19.82
C ASP A 92 -11.32 0.73 21.02
N GLU A 93 -11.47 -0.05 22.09
CA GLU A 93 -10.51 -0.05 23.21
C GLU A 93 -9.13 -0.53 22.78
N GLU A 94 -9.06 -1.60 21.98
CA GLU A 94 -7.78 -2.13 21.47
C GLU A 94 -7.12 -1.16 20.49
N LYS A 95 -7.90 -0.45 19.65
CA LYS A 95 -7.38 0.62 18.78
C LYS A 95 -6.75 1.75 19.58
N GLU A 96 -7.36 2.17 20.69
CA GLU A 96 -6.80 3.20 21.56
C GLU A 96 -5.51 2.74 22.25
N VAL A 97 -5.42 1.46 22.64
CA VAL A 97 -4.18 0.87 23.17
C VAL A 97 -3.10 0.84 22.08
N ALA A 98 -3.44 0.38 20.86
CA ALA A 98 -2.52 0.36 19.73
C ALA A 98 -2.01 1.77 19.39
N ARG A 99 -2.88 2.79 19.40
CA ARG A 99 -2.49 4.18 19.16
C ARG A 99 -1.48 4.68 20.19
N LYS A 100 -1.73 4.45 21.49
CA LYS A 100 -0.78 4.80 22.55
C LYS A 100 0.55 4.06 22.38
N LYS A 101 0.51 2.81 21.92
CA LYS A 101 1.71 2.02 21.69
C LYS A 101 2.61 2.60 20.61
N VAL A 102 2.04 3.21 19.57
CA VAL A 102 2.80 3.94 18.54
C VAL A 102 3.63 5.06 19.19
N GLU A 103 2.99 5.89 20.03
CA GLU A 103 3.67 7.00 20.71
C GLU A 103 4.75 6.52 21.68
N GLU A 104 4.57 5.35 22.32
CA GLU A 104 5.59 4.74 23.19
C GLU A 104 6.80 4.25 22.41
N ILE A 105 6.60 3.60 21.26
CA ILE A 105 7.68 3.09 20.42
C ILE A 105 8.44 4.24 19.78
N ASP A 106 7.70 5.25 19.30
CA ASP A 106 8.27 6.36 18.57
C ASP A 106 7.44 7.64 18.72
N LYS A 107 7.85 8.49 19.66
CA LYS A 107 7.17 9.76 19.98
C LYS A 107 7.20 10.77 18.84
N GLU A 108 8.19 10.69 17.97
CA GLU A 108 8.43 11.65 16.90
C GLU A 108 7.84 11.18 15.56
N ILE A 109 7.13 10.05 15.54
CA ILE A 109 6.52 9.55 14.30
C ILE A 109 5.31 10.39 13.90
N CYS A 110 4.60 10.94 14.89
CA CYS A 110 3.54 11.91 14.68
C CYS A 110 4.14 13.23 14.16
N GLY A 111 3.74 13.63 12.95
CA GLY A 111 4.27 14.83 12.30
C GLY A 111 5.53 14.59 11.47
N LEU A 112 5.95 13.34 11.29
CA LEU A 112 7.04 12.99 10.39
C LEU A 112 6.72 13.44 8.95
N GLN A 113 7.65 14.18 8.36
CA GLN A 113 7.58 14.62 6.98
C GLN A 113 8.67 13.93 6.17
N PHE A 114 8.31 13.49 4.96
CA PHE A 114 9.23 12.86 4.03
C PHE A 114 8.76 13.06 2.60
N GLU A 115 9.69 12.97 1.66
CA GLU A 115 9.44 13.03 0.23
C GLU A 115 9.29 11.61 -0.32
N ILE A 116 8.26 11.36 -1.12
CA ILE A 116 8.11 10.10 -1.84
C ILE A 116 8.95 10.18 -3.12
N SER A 117 9.85 9.21 -3.28
CA SER A 117 10.69 9.05 -4.48
C SER A 117 10.41 7.76 -5.26
N GLU A 118 9.56 6.87 -4.74
CA GLU A 118 9.32 5.53 -5.29
C GLU A 118 7.82 5.21 -5.32
N LEU A 119 7.34 4.73 -6.46
CA LEU A 119 6.05 4.07 -6.61
C LEU A 119 6.25 2.59 -6.91
N ALA A 120 5.45 1.72 -6.29
CA ALA A 120 5.49 0.29 -6.52
C ALA A 120 4.14 -0.23 -7.00
N LEU A 121 4.17 -1.08 -8.03
CA LEU A 121 3.02 -1.83 -8.49
C LEU A 121 2.99 -3.17 -7.74
N TYR A 122 1.88 -3.43 -7.05
CA TYR A 122 1.65 -4.70 -6.35
C TYR A 122 0.45 -5.42 -6.96
N ARG A 123 0.55 -6.74 -7.10
CA ARG A 123 -0.63 -7.60 -7.21
C ARG A 123 -1.18 -7.79 -5.79
N THR A 124 -2.41 -7.36 -5.56
CA THR A 124 -3.04 -7.35 -4.23
C THR A 124 -4.40 -8.03 -4.31
N ASP A 125 -4.46 -9.31 -3.92
CA ASP A 125 -5.76 -9.94 -3.70
C ASP A 125 -6.41 -9.30 -2.47
N THR A 126 -7.45 -8.51 -2.67
CA THR A 126 -8.13 -7.78 -1.60
C THR A 126 -8.96 -8.69 -0.68
N GLU A 127 -9.21 -9.94 -1.09
CA GLU A 127 -9.91 -10.93 -0.26
C GLU A 127 -8.93 -11.70 0.65
N ASP A 128 -7.64 -11.71 0.32
CA ASP A 128 -6.60 -12.33 1.12
C ASP A 128 -6.23 -11.49 2.34
N LYS A 129 -6.75 -11.89 3.51
CA LYS A 129 -6.42 -11.27 4.80
C LYS A 129 -5.05 -11.67 5.35
N SER A 130 -4.42 -12.72 4.84
CA SER A 130 -3.07 -13.14 5.27
C SER A 130 -1.98 -12.25 4.66
N LEU A 131 -2.29 -11.62 3.52
CA LEU A 131 -1.38 -10.84 2.68
C LEU A 131 -0.27 -11.69 2.02
N GLU A 132 -0.31 -13.01 2.10
CA GLU A 132 0.70 -13.91 1.49
C GLU A 132 0.64 -13.89 -0.04
N SER A 133 -0.53 -13.59 -0.62
CA SER A 133 -0.69 -13.47 -2.07
C SER A 133 -0.21 -12.14 -2.65
N TRP A 134 0.10 -11.17 -1.78
CA TRP A 134 0.50 -9.83 -2.19
C TRP A 134 1.93 -9.84 -2.70
N GLU A 135 2.11 -9.50 -3.97
CA GLU A 135 3.38 -9.64 -4.66
C GLU A 135 3.79 -8.31 -5.31
N LEU A 136 5.03 -7.90 -5.06
CA LEU A 136 5.63 -6.76 -5.77
C LEU A 136 5.85 -7.15 -7.23
N VAL A 137 5.35 -6.33 -8.15
CA VAL A 137 5.45 -6.53 -9.59
C VAL A 137 6.54 -5.65 -10.19
N GLU A 138 6.56 -4.35 -9.86
CA GLU A 138 7.47 -3.36 -10.44
C GLU A 138 7.71 -2.20 -9.47
N ILE A 139 8.87 -1.54 -9.54
CA ILE A 139 9.16 -0.27 -8.87
C ILE A 139 9.53 0.80 -9.90
N CYS A 140 8.90 1.96 -9.80
CA CYS A 140 9.18 3.16 -10.58
C CYS A 140 9.76 4.25 -9.67
N HIS A 141 10.86 4.87 -10.11
CA HIS A 141 11.50 5.97 -9.39
C HIS A 141 11.00 7.30 -9.95
N LEU A 142 10.61 8.21 -9.05
CA LEU A 142 10.11 9.52 -9.39
C LEU A 142 11.28 10.49 -9.56
N GLU A 143 11.36 11.13 -10.73
CA GLU A 143 12.29 12.23 -10.94
C GLU A 143 11.76 13.52 -10.30
N ARG A 144 12.63 14.24 -9.60
CA ARG A 144 12.30 15.59 -9.11
C ARG A 144 12.21 16.53 -10.32
N LYS A 145 11.07 17.20 -10.46
CA LYS A 145 10.88 18.31 -11.39
C LYS A 145 11.37 19.62 -10.80
#